data_AF-A0A9X7Q7C1-F1
#
_entry.id   AF-A0A9X7Q7C1-F1
#
_cell.length_a   1.000
_cell.length_b   1.000
_cell.length_c   1.000
_cell.angle_alpha   90.00
_cell.angle_beta   90.00
_cell.angle_gamma   90.00
#
_symmetry.space_group_name_H-M   'P 1'
#
loop_
_entity.id
_entity.type
_entity.pdbx_description
1 polymer ?
#
loop_
_entity_poly.entity_id
_entity_poly.type
_entity_poly.pdbx_seq_one_letter_code
_entity_poly.pdbx_strand_id
1 'polypeptide(L)'
;MDAALLNMMRSDGRNKAWAETMVNMEARKLVNTANTLSAFHLSDSLTRMKFVQEIRDLIEHQFTLARRAKSDEECMECVKILREENSNLLEQAR
;
A
#
# COMPACT_ATOMS: atom_id res chain seq x y z
N MET A 1 5.11 10.60 12.95
CA MET A 1 5.45 11.01 11.58
C MET A 1 6.94 10.82 11.39
N ASP A 2 7.36 10.18 10.31
CA ASP A 2 8.77 9.88 10.03
C ASP A 2 9.55 11.18 9.73
N ALA A 3 10.78 11.34 10.24
CA ALA A 3 11.57 12.55 10.05
C ALA A 3 11.93 12.78 8.57
N ALA A 4 11.99 11.69 7.79
CA ALA A 4 12.15 11.74 6.34
C ALA A 4 10.95 12.40 5.63
N LEU A 5 9.73 12.24 6.17
CA LEU A 5 8.51 12.81 5.58
C LEU A 5 8.46 14.33 5.69
N LEU A 6 8.83 14.87 6.85
CA LEU A 6 8.81 16.31 7.11
C LEU A 6 9.85 17.09 6.28
N ASN A 7 11.01 16.48 6.02
CA ASN A 7 12.05 17.11 5.20
C ASN A 7 11.69 17.14 3.70
N MET A 8 10.83 16.24 3.22
CA MET A 8 10.47 16.12 1.81
C MET A 8 9.35 17.05 1.36
N MET A 9 8.38 17.34 2.24
CA MET A 9 7.35 18.36 1.98
C MET A 9 7.93 19.77 1.76
N ARG A 10 9.23 19.96 2.04
CA ARG A 10 9.95 21.23 1.87
C ARG A 10 10.70 21.34 0.54
N SER A 11 10.80 20.29 -0.27
CA SER A 11 11.56 20.31 -1.54
C SER A 11 10.64 20.51 -2.74
N ASP A 12 10.76 21.68 -3.37
CA ASP A 12 9.88 22.26 -4.39
C ASP A 12 9.91 21.56 -5.78
N GLY A 13 9.59 20.26 -5.83
CA GLY A 13 9.13 19.64 -7.09
C GLY A 13 9.85 18.41 -7.63
N ARG A 14 10.40 17.49 -6.81
CA ARG A 14 10.87 16.19 -7.34
C ARG A 14 10.66 14.99 -6.42
N ASN A 15 9.45 14.86 -5.88
CA ASN A 15 9.07 13.77 -5.00
C ASN A 15 8.32 12.62 -5.71
N LYS A 16 7.93 12.75 -6.99
CA LYS A 16 7.13 11.74 -7.71
C LYS A 16 7.81 10.36 -7.78
N ALA A 17 9.08 10.32 -8.16
CA ALA A 17 9.83 9.06 -8.27
C ALA A 17 10.04 8.39 -6.89
N TRP A 18 10.25 9.19 -5.84
CA TRP A 18 10.32 8.67 -4.47
C TRP A 18 8.97 8.12 -4.03
N ALA A 19 7.89 8.88 -4.27
CA ALA A 19 6.56 8.49 -3.84
C ALA A 19 6.07 7.24 -4.61
N GLU A 20 6.36 7.11 -5.90
CA GLU A 20 6.17 5.87 -6.67
C GLU A 20 6.97 4.70 -6.09
N THR A 21 8.22 4.94 -5.65
CA THR A 21 9.05 3.91 -5.00
C THR A 21 8.44 3.49 -3.66
N MET A 22 7.94 4.43 -2.86
CA MET A 22 7.30 4.15 -1.58
C MET A 22 5.99 3.38 -1.74
N VAL A 23 5.13 3.78 -2.68
CA VAL A 23 3.90 3.05 -3.01
C VAL A 23 4.24 1.61 -3.41
N ASN A 24 5.28 1.39 -4.22
CA ASN A 24 5.72 0.05 -4.61
C ASN A 24 6.25 -0.77 -3.43
N MET A 25 7.03 -0.16 -2.53
CA MET A 25 7.51 -0.83 -1.33
C MET A 25 6.35 -1.26 -0.42
N GLU A 26 5.39 -0.38 -0.14
CA GLU A 26 4.25 -0.73 0.73
C GLU A 26 3.30 -1.74 0.05
N ALA A 27 3.08 -1.63 -1.26
CA ALA A 27 2.30 -2.61 -2.02
C ALA A 27 2.91 -4.02 -1.93
N ARG A 28 4.24 -4.15 -2.06
CA ARG A 28 4.92 -5.45 -1.94
C ARG A 28 4.76 -6.05 -0.55
N LYS A 29 4.87 -5.23 0.51
CA LYS A 29 4.62 -5.70 1.88
C LYS A 29 3.20 -6.20 2.03
N LEU A 30 2.22 -5.42 1.57
CA LEU A 30 0.80 -5.76 1.67
C LEU A 30 0.47 -7.07 0.95
N VAL A 31 0.97 -7.28 -0.28
CA VAL A 31 0.78 -8.56 -1.00
C VAL A 31 1.40 -9.72 -0.26
N ASN A 32 2.61 -9.55 0.29
CA ASN A 32 3.28 -10.63 1.03
C ASN A 32 2.52 -10.99 2.32
N THR A 33 2.05 -10.00 3.07
CA THR A 33 1.19 -10.21 4.23
C THR A 33 -0.10 -10.93 3.85
N ALA A 34 -0.81 -10.43 2.82
CA ALA A 34 -2.05 -11.04 2.34
C ALA A 34 -1.86 -12.50 1.89
N ASN A 35 -0.80 -12.81 1.13
CA ASN A 35 -0.50 -14.18 0.72
C ASN A 35 -0.21 -15.08 1.93
N THR A 36 0.55 -14.57 2.90
CA THR A 36 0.90 -15.32 4.11
C THR A 36 -0.35 -15.63 4.92
N LEU A 37 -1.12 -14.60 5.29
CA LEU A 37 -2.31 -14.74 6.12
C LEU A 37 -3.39 -15.60 5.43
N SER A 38 -3.62 -15.39 4.13
CA SER A 38 -4.61 -16.18 3.41
C SER A 38 -4.22 -17.66 3.30
N ALA A 39 -2.93 -18.00 3.26
CA ALA A 39 -2.47 -19.38 3.31
C ALA A 39 -2.70 -20.03 4.69
N PHE A 40 -2.59 -19.27 5.78
CA PHE A 40 -2.78 -19.77 7.14
C PHE A 40 -4.26 -19.82 7.56
N HIS A 41 -5.09 -18.88 7.13
CA HIS A 41 -6.44 -18.69 7.66
C HIS A 41 -7.56 -19.06 6.67
N LEU A 42 -7.29 -19.12 5.36
CA LEU A 42 -8.32 -19.44 4.36
C LEU A 42 -8.08 -20.83 3.75
N SER A 43 -8.91 -21.78 4.16
CA SER A 43 -8.84 -23.18 3.70
C SER A 43 -9.34 -23.37 2.27
N ASP A 44 -10.37 -22.63 1.86
CA ASP A 44 -10.94 -22.72 0.52
C ASP A 44 -10.08 -21.94 -0.50
N SER A 45 -9.67 -22.63 -1.56
CA SER A 45 -8.76 -22.06 -2.57
C SER A 45 -9.39 -20.92 -3.37
N LEU A 46 -10.70 -21.00 -3.65
CA LEU A 46 -11.40 -19.96 -4.40
C LEU A 46 -11.52 -18.68 -3.57
N THR A 47 -11.83 -18.83 -2.28
CA THR A 47 -11.91 -17.73 -1.31
C THR A 47 -10.55 -17.09 -1.11
N ARG A 48 -9.47 -17.88 -0.98
CA ARG A 48 -8.10 -17.36 -0.94
C ARG A 48 -7.74 -16.57 -2.19
N MET A 49 -8.09 -17.08 -3.38
CA MET A 49 -7.83 -16.38 -4.64
C MET A 49 -8.57 -15.05 -4.73
N LYS A 50 -9.85 -15.02 -4.33
CA LYS A 50 -10.66 -13.78 -4.29
C LYS A 50 -10.06 -12.75 -3.34
N PHE A 51 -9.71 -13.16 -2.12
CA PHE A 51 -9.08 -12.29 -1.14
C PHE A 51 -7.78 -11.65 -1.67
N VAL A 52 -6.87 -12.47 -2.23
CA VAL A 52 -5.62 -11.94 -2.79
C VAL A 52 -5.89 -11.02 -4.00
N GLN A 53 -6.93 -11.30 -4.78
CA GLN A 53 -7.34 -10.43 -5.89
C GLN A 53 -7.85 -9.07 -5.40
N GLU A 54 -8.69 -9.04 -4.37
CA GLU A 54 -9.18 -7.77 -3.78
C GLU A 54 -8.03 -6.88 -3.27
N ILE A 55 -7.01 -7.49 -2.65
CA ILE A 55 -5.79 -6.77 -2.25
C ILE A 55 -5.01 -6.22 -3.46
N ARG A 56 -4.92 -6.99 -4.54
CA ARG A 56 -4.28 -6.52 -5.79
C ARG A 56 -5.05 -5.38 -6.43
N ASP A 57 -6.38 -5.45 -6.43
CA ASP A 57 -7.24 -4.41 -6.98
C ASP A 57 -7.11 -3.11 -6.17
N LEU A 58 -7.06 -3.20 -4.83
CA LEU A 58 -6.78 -2.05 -3.97
C LEU A 58 -5.41 -1.42 -4.28
N ILE A 59 -4.38 -2.24 -4.42
CA ILE A 59 -3.03 -1.77 -4.78
C ILE A 59 -3.03 -1.08 -6.15
N GLU A 60 -3.65 -1.67 -7.16
CA GLU A 60 -3.73 -1.10 -8.50
C GLU A 60 -4.48 0.24 -8.49
N HIS A 61 -5.54 0.34 -7.69
CA HIS A 61 -6.26 1.58 -7.47
C HIS A 61 -5.34 2.66 -6.87
N GLN A 62 -4.62 2.36 -5.79
CA GLN A 62 -3.69 3.30 -5.16
C GLN A 62 -2.55 3.71 -6.10
N PHE A 63 -2.01 2.78 -6.90
CA PHE A 63 -1.02 3.11 -7.93
C PHE A 63 -1.58 4.05 -8.99
N THR A 64 -2.84 3.87 -9.39
CA THR A 64 -3.49 4.73 -10.38
C THR A 64 -3.71 6.14 -9.83
N LEU A 65 -4.09 6.26 -8.56
CA LEU A 65 -4.19 7.54 -7.87
C LEU A 65 -2.81 8.21 -7.74
N ALA A 66 -1.80 7.50 -7.26
CA ALA A 66 -0.43 7.99 -7.12
C ALA A 66 0.16 8.50 -8.45
N ARG A 67 -0.09 7.80 -9.57
CA ARG A 67 0.37 8.26 -10.90
C ARG A 67 -0.29 9.56 -11.36
N ARG A 68 -1.55 9.79 -10.95
CA ARG A 68 -2.38 10.95 -11.29
C ARG A 68 -2.26 12.10 -10.28
N ALA A 69 -1.64 11.84 -9.13
CA ALA A 69 -1.44 12.82 -8.07
C ALA A 69 -0.74 14.06 -8.61
N LYS A 70 -1.26 15.23 -8.23
CA LYS A 70 -0.72 16.54 -8.56
C LYS A 70 0.06 17.17 -7.42
N SER A 71 -0.04 16.59 -6.22
CA SER A 71 0.72 17.01 -5.05
C SER A 71 1.35 15.82 -4.33
N ASP A 72 2.35 16.14 -3.51
CA ASP A 72 3.03 15.17 -2.67
C ASP A 72 2.08 14.60 -1.60
N GLU A 73 1.15 15.42 -1.09
CA GLU A 73 0.12 15.00 -0.15
C GLU A 73 -0.79 13.92 -0.73
N GLU A 74 -1.25 14.07 -1.97
CA GLU A 74 -2.09 13.08 -2.63
C GLU A 74 -1.35 11.75 -2.82
N CYS A 75 -0.06 11.80 -3.17
CA CYS A 75 0.74 10.59 -3.30
C CYS A 75 1.06 9.95 -1.93
N MET A 76 1.23 10.78 -0.90
CA MET A 76 1.44 10.32 0.47
C MET A 76 0.22 9.64 1.07
N GLU A 77 -0.98 10.11 0.73
CA GLU A 77 -2.22 9.44 1.15
C GLU A 77 -2.29 8.02 0.58
N CYS A 78 -1.85 7.80 -0.66
CA CYS A 78 -1.79 6.46 -1.24
C CYS A 78 -0.86 5.53 -0.42
N VAL A 79 0.31 6.02 -0.01
CA VAL A 79 1.25 5.27 0.84
C VAL A 79 0.63 4.95 2.20
N LYS A 80 -0.08 5.92 2.78
CA LYS A 80 -0.73 5.79 4.09
C LYS A 80 -1.83 4.73 4.05
N ILE A 81 -2.70 4.75 3.04
CA ILE A 81 -3.76 3.76 2.85
C ILE A 81 -3.18 2.35 2.78
N LEU A 82 -2.10 2.14 1.99
CA LEU A 82 -1.46 0.81 1.89
C LEU A 82 -0.88 0.33 3.22
N ARG A 83 -0.32 1.25 4.03
CA ARG A 83 0.19 0.93 5.37
C ARG A 83 -0.91 0.60 6.37
N GLU A 84 -1.99 1.37 6.34
CA GLU A 84 -3.16 1.13 7.19
C GLU A 84 -3.79 -0.22 6.85
N GLU A 85 -3.99 -0.52 5.56
CA GLU A 85 -4.52 -1.81 5.13
C GLU A 85 -3.63 -2.97 5.58
N ASN A 86 -2.31 -2.85 5.44
CA ASN A 86 -1.39 -3.88 5.92
C ASN A 86 -1.46 -4.06 7.45
N SER A 87 -1.64 -2.96 8.19
CA SER A 87 -1.79 -3.01 9.65
C SER A 87 -3.12 -3.65 10.05
N ASN A 88 -4.20 -3.34 9.34
CA ASN A 88 -5.53 -3.92 9.53
C ASN A 88 -5.52 -5.44 9.28
N LEU A 89 -4.84 -5.89 8.22
CA LEU A 89 -4.71 -7.33 7.95
C LEU A 89 -3.97 -8.06 9.08
N LEU A 90 -2.89 -7.47 9.60
CA LEU A 90 -2.13 -8.06 10.71
C LEU A 90 -2.96 -8.11 12.00
N GLU A 91 -3.76 -7.08 12.28
CA GLU A 91 -4.64 -7.07 13.45
C GLU A 91 -5.76 -8.11 13.33
N GLN A 92 -6.35 -8.29 12.15
CA GLN A 92 -7.36 -9.33 11.92
C GLN A 92 -6.82 -10.76 12.06
N ALA A 93 -5.51 -10.95 11.97
CA ALA A 93 -4.85 -12.25 12.11
C ALA A 93 -4.45 -12.58 13.56
N ARG A 94 -4.58 -11.63 14.49
CA ARG A 94 -4.27 -11.80 15.92
C ARG A 94 -5.43 -12.47 16.66
#